data_AF-A0A1Y2LGQ6-F1
#
_entry.id   AF-A0A1Y2LGQ6-F1
#
_cell.length_a   1.000
_cell.length_b   1.000
_cell.length_c   1.000
_cell.angle_alpha   90.00
_cell.angle_beta   90.00
_cell.angle_gamma   90.00
#
_symmetry.space_group_name_H-M   'P 1'
#
loop_
_entity.id
_entity.type
_entity.pdbx_description
1 polymer ?
#
loop_
_entity_poly.entity_id
_entity_poly.type
_entity_poly.pdbx_seq_one_letter_code
_entity_poly.pdbx_strand_id
1 'polypeptide(L)'
;MTDLTIASQGFSYAAFESAAVTRLIDETAHAWLRSFKVDNPQAHQRLVNELRTALAQDAVPATEKESMQDILDQAAHDAIASWLANLSGQDDCFGATGFAMMRCAFLSANCDHIWSERFLDRDHANGDLAAALSIQMMCPTPVLKSCVMPRQSLDRRAVS
;
A
#
# COMPACT_ATOMS: atom_id res chain seq x y z
N MET A 1 -13.02 40.37 -38.73
CA MET A 1 -11.77 40.05 -37.99
C MET A 1 -12.20 39.84 -36.55
N THR A 2 -12.50 38.59 -36.19
CA THR A 2 -13.11 38.22 -34.90
C THR A 2 -12.03 37.85 -33.90
N ASP A 3 -12.09 38.55 -32.77
CA ASP A 3 -11.29 38.40 -31.57
C ASP A 3 -11.45 36.98 -30.98
N LEU A 4 -10.36 36.24 -30.88
CA LEU A 4 -10.29 34.86 -30.38
C LEU A 4 -9.61 34.87 -29.00
N THR A 5 -10.18 35.63 -28.07
CA THR A 5 -9.82 35.54 -26.66
C THR A 5 -10.72 34.47 -26.02
N ILE A 6 -10.46 33.19 -26.32
CA ILE A 6 -11.05 32.09 -25.56
C ILE A 6 -10.25 31.96 -24.26
N ALA A 7 -10.93 32.31 -23.19
CA ALA A 7 -10.47 32.19 -21.82
C ALA A 7 -9.99 30.76 -21.54
N SER A 8 -8.69 30.63 -21.29
CA SER A 8 -8.07 29.51 -20.58
C SER A 8 -8.52 29.56 -19.12
N GLN A 9 -9.81 29.35 -18.88
CA GLN A 9 -10.33 29.05 -17.55
C GLN A 9 -9.93 27.62 -17.22
N GLY A 10 -9.23 27.46 -16.10
CA GLY A 10 -8.69 26.20 -15.63
C GLY A 10 -9.75 25.10 -15.66
N PHE A 11 -9.49 24.09 -16.50
CA PHE A 11 -10.18 22.83 -16.42
C PHE A 11 -9.81 22.20 -15.07
N SER A 12 -10.75 22.25 -14.13
CA SER A 12 -10.61 21.60 -12.84
C SER A 12 -10.37 20.10 -13.08
N TYR A 13 -9.23 19.62 -12.58
CA TYR A 13 -8.74 18.24 -12.63
C TYR A 13 -9.71 17.20 -12.01
N ALA A 14 -10.84 17.64 -11.44
CA ALA A 14 -11.79 16.83 -10.70
C ALA A 14 -12.90 16.15 -11.55
N ALA A 15 -13.01 16.41 -12.86
CA ALA A 15 -14.21 16.04 -13.61
C ALA A 15 -14.15 14.72 -14.40
N PHE A 16 -12.98 14.09 -14.58
CA PHE A 16 -12.89 12.79 -15.26
C PHE A 16 -11.69 11.98 -14.72
N GLU A 17 -11.80 11.45 -13.51
CA GLU A 17 -11.14 10.15 -13.26
C GLU A 17 -11.75 9.18 -14.29
N SER A 18 -10.96 8.74 -15.27
CA SER A 18 -11.40 7.67 -16.17
C SER A 18 -11.78 6.47 -15.31
N ALA A 19 -12.87 5.76 -15.64
CA ALA A 19 -13.27 4.55 -14.92
C ALA A 19 -12.13 3.51 -14.81
N ALA A 20 -11.17 3.54 -15.75
CA ALA A 20 -9.96 2.75 -15.70
C ALA A 20 -9.00 3.16 -14.56
N VAL A 21 -8.86 4.46 -14.29
CA VAL A 21 -8.04 5.00 -13.21
C VAL A 21 -8.67 4.69 -11.85
N THR A 22 -9.97 4.91 -11.68
CA THR A 22 -10.67 4.55 -10.43
C THR A 22 -10.54 3.07 -10.14
N ARG A 23 -10.69 2.20 -11.15
CA ARG A 23 -10.50 0.76 -11.01
C ARG A 23 -9.06 0.39 -10.64
N LEU A 24 -8.07 1.06 -11.24
CA LEU A 24 -6.66 0.83 -10.93
C LEU A 24 -6.35 1.19 -9.47
N ILE A 25 -6.85 2.33 -9.00
CA ILE A 25 -6.72 2.77 -7.60
C ILE A 25 -7.32 1.72 -6.66
N ASP A 26 -8.54 1.26 -6.92
CA ASP A 26 -9.23 0.26 -6.09
C ASP A 26 -8.49 -1.09 -6.10
N GLU A 27 -7.98 -1.54 -7.25
CA GLU A 27 -7.22 -2.79 -7.38
C GLU A 27 -5.89 -2.72 -6.61
N THR A 28 -5.16 -1.59 -6.73
CA THR A 28 -3.92 -1.36 -5.99
C THR A 28 -4.17 -1.30 -4.48
N ALA A 29 -5.18 -0.55 -4.03
CA ALA A 29 -5.53 -0.48 -2.61
C ALA A 29 -5.88 -1.86 -2.04
N HIS A 30 -6.68 -2.67 -2.75
CA HIS A 30 -6.99 -4.04 -2.36
C HIS A 30 -5.74 -4.93 -2.28
N ALA A 31 -4.84 -4.83 -3.26
CA ALA A 31 -3.62 -5.64 -3.28
C ALA A 31 -2.74 -5.34 -2.05
N TRP A 32 -2.54 -4.07 -1.74
CA TRP A 32 -1.76 -3.63 -0.59
C TRP A 32 -2.40 -4.06 0.73
N LEU A 33 -3.70 -3.80 0.94
CA LEU A 33 -4.38 -4.21 2.18
C LEU A 33 -4.39 -5.72 2.39
N ARG A 34 -4.60 -6.50 1.32
CA ARG A 34 -4.49 -7.96 1.37
C ARG A 34 -3.10 -8.40 1.82
N SER A 35 -2.04 -7.71 1.38
CA SER A 35 -0.69 -8.01 1.82
C SER A 35 -0.52 -7.84 3.35
N PHE A 36 -1.31 -6.99 4.00
CA PHE A 36 -1.32 -6.81 5.46
C PHE A 36 -2.40 -7.64 6.18
N LYS A 37 -3.11 -8.53 5.45
CA LYS A 37 -4.29 -9.27 5.94
C LYS A 37 -5.36 -8.34 6.54
N VAL A 38 -5.49 -7.15 5.99
CA VAL A 38 -6.51 -6.17 6.37
C VAL A 38 -7.68 -6.32 5.41
N ASP A 39 -8.84 -6.65 5.97
CA ASP A 39 -10.12 -6.69 5.24
C ASP A 39 -11.09 -5.77 5.98
N ASN A 40 -10.95 -4.47 5.73
CA ASN A 40 -11.75 -3.44 6.38
C ASN A 40 -12.11 -2.31 5.39
N PRO A 41 -13.41 -1.95 5.27
CA PRO A 41 -13.85 -0.92 4.33
C PRO A 41 -13.29 0.48 4.61
N GLN A 42 -13.10 0.84 5.88
CA GLN A 42 -12.57 2.15 6.26
C GLN A 42 -11.08 2.24 5.93
N ALA A 43 -10.32 1.18 6.23
CA ALA A 43 -8.91 1.09 5.82
C ALA A 43 -8.75 1.20 4.29
N HIS A 44 -9.64 0.55 3.53
CA HIS A 44 -9.70 0.67 2.08
C HIS A 44 -9.93 2.11 1.62
N GLN A 45 -10.94 2.78 2.17
CA GLN A 45 -11.22 4.18 1.83
C GLN A 45 -10.05 5.11 2.17
N ARG A 46 -9.38 4.91 3.31
CA ARG A 46 -8.20 5.70 3.69
C ARG A 46 -7.07 5.55 2.68
N LEU A 47 -6.73 4.32 2.29
CA LEU A 47 -5.68 4.09 1.30
C LEU A 47 -6.05 4.66 -0.07
N VAL A 48 -7.29 4.45 -0.53
CA VAL A 48 -7.79 5.05 -1.79
C VAL A 48 -7.65 6.57 -1.79
N ASN A 49 -7.92 7.24 -0.66
CA ASN A 49 -7.78 8.69 -0.55
C ASN A 49 -6.32 9.15 -0.65
N GLU A 50 -5.37 8.42 -0.06
CA GLU A 50 -3.93 8.70 -0.20
C GLU A 50 -3.50 8.52 -1.66
N LEU A 51 -3.94 7.45 -2.33
CA LEU A 51 -3.64 7.18 -3.74
C LEU A 51 -4.17 8.26 -4.68
N ARG A 52 -5.42 8.70 -4.47
CA ARG A 52 -6.00 9.84 -5.21
C ARG A 52 -5.22 11.13 -5.00
N THR A 53 -4.80 11.36 -3.76
CA THR A 53 -4.02 12.55 -3.40
C THR A 53 -2.66 12.54 -4.10
N ALA A 54 -1.97 11.40 -4.12
CA ALA A 54 -0.71 11.25 -4.82
C ALA A 54 -0.85 11.49 -6.33
N LEU A 55 -1.88 10.92 -6.97
CA LEU A 55 -2.15 11.16 -8.40
C LEU A 55 -2.52 12.62 -8.71
N ALA A 56 -3.16 13.34 -7.78
CA ALA A 56 -3.46 14.75 -7.96
C ALA A 56 -2.20 15.64 -7.83
N GLN A 57 -1.21 15.19 -7.04
CA GLN A 57 0.06 15.90 -6.84
C GLN A 57 1.06 15.63 -7.95
N ASP A 58 1.08 14.39 -8.47
CA ASP A 58 1.97 13.98 -9.55
C ASP A 58 1.28 14.32 -10.89
N ALA A 59 1.68 15.45 -11.50
CA ALA A 59 1.13 15.93 -12.76
C ALA A 59 1.61 15.05 -13.93
N VAL A 60 1.14 13.80 -13.98
CA VAL A 60 1.62 12.80 -14.95
C VAL A 60 0.79 12.94 -16.23
N PRO A 61 1.42 13.11 -17.39
CA PRO A 61 0.72 12.98 -18.66
C PRO A 61 0.20 11.53 -18.76
N ALA A 62 -1.13 11.39 -18.86
CA ALA A 62 -1.91 10.14 -18.77
C ALA A 62 -1.63 9.07 -19.85
N THR A 63 -0.46 9.08 -20.48
CA THR A 63 -0.09 8.23 -21.62
C THR A 63 0.63 6.94 -21.26
N GLU A 64 1.11 6.76 -20.02
CA GLU A 64 1.89 5.56 -19.64
C GLU A 64 1.25 4.83 -18.44
N LYS A 65 0.55 3.72 -18.73
CA LYS A 65 -0.10 2.88 -17.71
C LYS A 65 0.89 2.26 -16.72
N GLU A 66 2.08 1.87 -17.19
CA GLU A 66 3.15 1.30 -16.37
C GLU A 66 3.66 2.33 -15.34
N SER A 67 3.90 3.57 -15.79
CA SER A 67 4.25 4.69 -14.91
C SER A 67 3.17 4.97 -13.86
N MET A 68 1.88 4.87 -14.21
CA MET A 68 0.80 5.13 -13.25
C MET A 68 0.69 4.05 -12.16
N GLN A 69 0.90 2.77 -12.50
CA GLN A 69 0.92 1.69 -11.52
C GLN A 69 2.07 1.89 -10.55
N ASP A 70 3.27 2.22 -11.05
CA ASP A 70 4.45 2.47 -10.21
C ASP A 70 4.23 3.65 -9.24
N ILE A 71 3.58 4.73 -9.69
CA ILE A 71 3.22 5.87 -8.84
C ILE A 71 2.24 5.45 -7.75
N LEU A 72 1.22 4.66 -8.09
CA LEU A 72 0.26 4.17 -7.11
C LEU A 72 0.88 3.20 -6.11
N ASP A 73 1.76 2.31 -6.55
CA ASP A 73 2.48 1.40 -5.66
C ASP A 73 3.45 2.16 -4.74
N GLN A 74 4.15 3.16 -5.27
CA GLN A 74 5.01 4.03 -4.46
C GLN A 74 4.19 4.85 -3.46
N ALA A 75 3.06 5.42 -3.86
CA ALA A 75 2.17 6.16 -2.98
C ALA A 75 1.59 5.28 -1.87
N ALA A 76 1.19 4.04 -2.19
CA ALA A 76 0.74 3.08 -1.19
C ALA A 76 1.86 2.74 -0.20
N HIS A 77 3.07 2.46 -0.71
CA HIS A 77 4.24 2.21 0.12
C HIS A 77 4.50 3.38 1.07
N ASP A 78 4.56 4.61 0.55
CA ASP A 78 4.87 5.81 1.33
C ASP A 78 3.80 6.12 2.39
N ALA A 79 2.52 5.98 2.04
CA ALA A 79 1.42 6.19 2.98
C ALA A 79 1.48 5.21 4.15
N ILE A 80 1.75 3.93 3.87
CA ILE A 80 1.87 2.88 4.89
C ILE A 80 3.16 3.03 5.68
N ALA A 81 4.29 3.30 5.02
CA ALA A 81 5.59 3.50 5.64
C ALA A 81 5.57 4.71 6.59
N SER A 82 4.99 5.83 6.15
CA SER A 82 4.80 7.02 6.99
C SER A 82 3.91 6.74 8.19
N TRP A 83 2.81 6.01 8.01
CA TRP A 83 1.95 5.62 9.12
C TRP A 83 2.68 4.70 10.12
N LEU A 84 3.41 3.69 9.65
CA LEU A 84 4.21 2.80 10.49
C LEU A 84 5.35 3.55 11.21
N ALA A 85 5.98 4.52 10.56
CA ALA A 85 7.00 5.38 11.16
C ALA A 85 6.41 6.19 12.31
N ASN A 86 5.24 6.80 12.10
CA ASN A 86 4.52 7.54 13.13
C ASN A 86 4.12 6.65 14.32
N LEU A 87 3.74 5.39 14.07
CA LEU A 87 3.41 4.43 15.13
C LEU A 87 4.61 4.00 15.95
N SER A 88 5.70 3.64 15.26
CA SER A 88 6.90 3.08 15.89
C SER A 88 7.85 4.15 16.45
N GLY A 89 7.70 5.40 16.01
CA GLY A 89 8.69 6.45 16.24
C GLY A 89 10.02 6.20 15.49
N GLN A 90 10.02 5.31 14.49
CA GLN A 90 11.21 4.97 13.70
C GLN A 90 11.06 5.42 12.24
N ASP A 91 12.04 6.19 11.76
CA ASP A 91 12.06 6.68 10.37
C ASP A 91 12.53 5.63 9.34
N ASP A 92 13.04 4.47 9.79
CA ASP A 92 13.58 3.42 8.90
C ASP A 92 12.50 2.68 8.07
N CYS A 93 11.23 3.03 8.23
CA CYS A 93 10.09 2.36 7.60
C CYS A 93 10.01 2.57 6.08
N PHE A 94 10.71 3.55 5.51
CA PHE A 94 10.68 3.83 4.07
C PHE A 94 11.58 2.88 3.26
N GLY A 95 12.62 2.32 3.87
CA GLY A 95 13.51 1.36 3.22
C GLY A 95 12.90 -0.05 3.13
N ALA A 96 13.24 -0.81 2.08
CA ALA A 96 12.68 -2.15 1.84
C ALA A 96 12.81 -3.10 3.06
N THR A 97 13.96 -3.08 3.74
CA THR A 97 14.20 -3.93 4.92
C THR A 97 13.36 -3.51 6.11
N GLY A 98 13.33 -2.21 6.44
CA GLY A 98 12.55 -1.68 7.57
C GLY A 98 11.06 -1.87 7.36
N PHE A 99 10.57 -1.57 6.15
CA PHE A 99 9.19 -1.82 5.76
C PHE A 99 8.80 -3.30 5.90
N ALA A 100 9.64 -4.21 5.41
CA ALA A 100 9.39 -5.64 5.51
C ALA A 100 9.34 -6.13 6.97
N MET A 101 10.23 -5.63 7.83
CA MET A 101 10.22 -5.95 9.27
C MET A 101 8.94 -5.44 9.95
N MET A 102 8.55 -4.19 9.70
CA MET A 102 7.32 -3.62 10.25
C MET A 102 6.08 -4.35 9.76
N ARG A 103 6.05 -4.74 8.48
CA ARG A 103 4.97 -5.57 7.95
C ARG A 103 4.89 -6.92 8.67
N CYS A 104 6.01 -7.59 8.91
CA CYS A 104 6.03 -8.84 9.68
C CYS A 104 5.54 -8.63 11.12
N ALA A 105 5.99 -7.58 11.80
CA ALA A 105 5.53 -7.25 13.15
C ALA A 105 4.02 -6.96 13.18
N PHE A 106 3.52 -6.20 12.21
CA PHE A 106 2.10 -5.93 12.07
C PHE A 106 1.29 -7.21 11.84
N LEU A 107 1.73 -8.08 10.92
CA LEU A 107 1.05 -9.34 10.64
C LEU A 107 0.99 -10.26 11.88
N SER A 108 2.04 -10.27 12.70
CA SER A 108 2.05 -11.01 13.97
C SER A 108 1.13 -10.37 15.01
N ALA A 109 1.11 -9.03 15.10
CA ALA A 109 0.25 -8.30 16.02
C ALA A 109 -1.24 -8.34 15.62
N ASN A 110 -1.53 -8.44 14.32
CA ASN A 110 -2.88 -8.46 13.75
C ASN A 110 -3.39 -9.89 13.47
N CYS A 111 -2.91 -10.90 14.21
CA CYS A 111 -3.33 -12.29 14.01
C CYS A 111 -4.85 -12.49 14.18
N ASP A 112 -5.46 -11.72 15.08
CA ASP A 112 -6.90 -11.76 15.38
C ASP A 112 -7.69 -10.67 14.64
N HIS A 113 -7.07 -9.99 13.67
CA HIS A 113 -7.65 -8.90 12.87
C HIS A 113 -8.13 -7.64 13.64
N ILE A 114 -7.85 -7.54 14.94
CA ILE A 114 -8.26 -6.43 15.82
C ILE A 114 -7.77 -5.06 15.33
N TRP A 115 -6.61 -5.01 14.66
CA TRP A 115 -6.01 -3.76 14.18
C TRP A 115 -6.44 -3.37 12.77
N SER A 116 -7.24 -4.20 12.11
CA SER A 116 -7.68 -3.94 10.73
C SER A 116 -8.52 -2.67 10.61
N GLU A 117 -9.34 -2.35 11.62
CA GLU A 117 -10.12 -1.10 11.70
C GLU A 117 -9.22 0.14 11.91
N ARG A 118 -8.11 -0.04 12.61
CA ARG A 118 -7.15 1.04 12.93
C ARG A 118 -6.09 1.23 11.86
N PHE A 119 -6.09 0.40 10.82
CA PHE A 119 -5.11 0.49 9.74
C PHE A 119 -5.23 1.84 9.01
N LEU A 120 -4.11 2.55 8.89
CA LEU A 120 -4.01 3.91 8.36
C LEU A 120 -4.88 4.96 9.09
N ASP A 121 -5.38 4.65 10.29
CA ASP A 121 -6.10 5.61 11.11
C ASP A 121 -5.12 6.61 11.73
N ARG A 122 -5.11 7.86 11.26
CA ARG A 122 -4.24 8.92 11.78
C ARG A 122 -4.90 9.72 12.91
N ASP A 123 -6.21 9.62 13.06
CA ASP A 123 -6.99 10.41 14.03
C ASP A 123 -7.07 9.71 15.39
N HIS A 124 -6.88 8.39 15.43
CA HIS A 124 -6.90 7.63 16.68
C HIS A 124 -5.52 7.52 17.33
N ALA A 125 -5.51 7.61 18.66
CA ALA A 125 -4.34 7.24 19.46
C ALA A 125 -4.07 5.74 19.31
N ASN A 126 -3.04 5.41 18.54
CA ASN A 126 -2.61 4.04 18.25
C ASN A 126 -1.53 3.54 19.21
N GLY A 127 -1.50 4.04 20.45
CA GLY A 127 -0.49 3.69 21.45
C GLY A 127 -0.45 2.19 21.77
N ASP A 128 -1.61 1.55 21.84
CA ASP A 128 -1.71 0.10 22.06
C ASP A 128 -1.15 -0.71 20.89
N LEU A 129 -1.39 -0.25 19.66
CA LEU A 129 -0.83 -0.86 18.45
C LEU A 129 0.70 -0.65 18.41
N ALA A 130 1.18 0.54 18.73
CA ALA A 130 2.60 0.85 18.81
C ALA A 130 3.32 -0.05 19.83
N ALA A 131 2.69 -0.29 20.99
CA ALA A 131 3.20 -1.21 22.00
C ALA A 131 3.21 -2.66 21.48
N ALA A 132 2.13 -3.11 20.82
CA ALA A 132 2.05 -4.44 20.24
C ALA A 132 3.12 -4.66 19.15
N LEU A 133 3.32 -3.69 18.26
CA LEU A 133 4.38 -3.73 17.23
C LEU A 133 5.76 -3.80 17.87
N SER A 134 6.02 -2.98 18.90
CA SER A 134 7.29 -2.96 19.63
C SER A 134 7.59 -4.33 20.25
N ILE A 135 6.60 -4.99 20.86
CA ILE A 135 6.75 -6.34 21.43
C ILE A 135 7.12 -7.34 20.33
N GLN A 136 6.43 -7.31 19.18
CA GLN A 136 6.71 -8.22 18.07
C GLN A 136 8.10 -8.00 17.46
N MET A 137 8.58 -6.76 17.42
CA MET A 137 9.92 -6.41 16.95
C MET A 137 11.03 -6.84 17.93
N MET A 138 10.71 -7.02 19.22
CA MET A 138 11.63 -7.57 20.22
C MET A 138 11.66 -9.09 20.24
N CYS A 139 10.65 -9.76 19.65
CA CYS A 139 10.66 -11.20 19.52
C CYS A 139 11.70 -11.62 18.45
N PRO A 140 12.47 -12.69 18.68
CA PRO A 140 13.34 -13.23 17.65
C PRO A 140 12.48 -13.55 16.42
N THR A 141 12.87 -13.03 15.26
CA THR A 141 12.20 -13.31 13.99
C THR A 141 12.05 -14.83 13.90
N PRO A 142 10.83 -15.38 13.81
CA PRO A 142 10.66 -16.82 13.80
C PRO A 142 11.53 -17.37 12.68
N VAL A 143 12.42 -18.30 13.03
CA VAL A 143 13.30 -18.96 12.07
C VAL A 143 12.38 -19.51 11.00
N LEU A 144 12.46 -18.95 9.79
CA LEU A 144 11.84 -19.52 8.61
C LEU A 144 12.39 -20.94 8.52
N LYS A 145 11.63 -21.94 9.01
CA LYS A 145 11.84 -23.31 8.55
C LYS A 145 11.76 -23.18 7.05
N SER A 146 12.84 -23.50 6.37
CA SER A 146 12.86 -23.51 4.92
C SER A 146 11.70 -24.38 4.47
N CYS A 147 10.59 -23.75 4.08
CA CYS A 147 9.58 -24.39 3.27
C CYS A 147 10.28 -24.58 1.92
N VAL A 148 11.08 -25.64 1.83
CA VAL A 148 11.42 -26.25 0.56
C VAL A 148 10.08 -26.60 -0.03
N MET A 149 9.58 -25.76 -0.92
CA MET A 149 8.48 -26.16 -1.79
C MET A 149 8.95 -27.46 -2.43
N PRO A 150 8.19 -28.57 -2.33
CA PRO A 150 8.50 -29.75 -3.12
C PRO A 150 8.35 -29.32 -4.57
N ARG A 151 9.47 -28.92 -5.18
CA ARG A 151 9.60 -28.74 -6.62
C ARG A 151 9.15 -30.08 -7.16
N GLN A 152 7.99 -30.10 -7.80
CA GLN A 152 7.53 -31.25 -8.56
C GLN A 152 8.71 -31.65 -9.43
N SER A 153 9.36 -32.75 -9.08
CA SER A 153 10.34 -33.38 -9.94
C SER A 153 9.56 -33.83 -11.15
N LEU A 154 9.57 -33.01 -12.19
CA LEU A 154 9.34 -33.45 -13.56
C LEU A 154 10.50 -34.38 -13.90
N ASP A 155 10.49 -35.58 -13.32
CA ASP A 155 11.23 -36.70 -13.85
C ASP A 155 10.61 -37.00 -15.21
N ARG A 156 11.29 -36.48 -16.24
CA ARG A 156 11.13 -36.93 -17.61
C ARG A 156 11.23 -38.45 -17.58
N ARG A 157 10.09 -39.12 -17.72
CA ARG A 157 10.01 -40.36 -18.48
C ARG A 157 10.48 -40.05 -19.90
N ALA A 158 11.79 -40.07 -20.12
CA ALA A 158 12.32 -40.52 -21.39
C ALA A 158 12.30 -42.04 -21.32
N VAL A 159 11.20 -42.59 -21.83
CA VAL A 159 11.11 -44.01 -22.18
C VAL A 159 12.16 -44.29 -23.25
N SER A 160 12.84 -45.43 -23.11
CA SER A 160 13.76 -46.03 -24.07
C SER A 160 13.21 -46.09 -25.50
#